data_AF-A0A2G8LLT3-F1
#
_entry.id   AF-A0A2G8LLT3-F1
#
_cell.length_a   1.000
_cell.length_b   1.000
_cell.length_c   1.000
_cell.angle_alpha   90.00
_cell.angle_beta   90.00
_cell.angle_gamma   90.00
#
_symmetry.space_group_name_H-M   'P 1'
#
loop_
_entity.id
_entity.type
_entity.pdbx_description
1 polymer ?
#
loop_
_entity_poly.entity_id
_entity_poly.type
_entity_poly.pdbx_seq_one_letter_code
_entity_poly.pdbx_strand_id
1 'polypeptide(L)'
;MALLSLSLCLVSVILSLVTSPVTGMCKTSGVKLENNEYTGIVVAIHEDEPENLELIDAIKEMFISDRPTLHCNQKETYFKEVTILIPLSWPDRPSYTAPGNARFEGADILVGAYNPRFSPGGADSATPYTKQFAGCGEQSLYIHLTSSFLLNADRFTPIVGDYGEK
;
A
#
# COMPACT_ATOMS: atom_id res chain seq x y z
N MET A 1 12.44 -20.53 53.34
CA MET A 1 11.24 -20.32 52.50
C MET A 1 11.35 -19.08 51.61
N ALA A 2 11.84 -17.93 52.08
CA ALA A 2 11.95 -16.69 51.28
C ALA A 2 12.88 -16.78 50.05
N LEU A 3 13.97 -17.56 50.10
CA LEU A 3 14.90 -17.72 48.96
C LEU A 3 14.29 -18.53 47.80
N LEU A 4 13.43 -19.50 48.11
CA LEU A 4 12.70 -20.30 47.10
C LEU A 4 11.61 -19.48 46.41
N SER A 5 10.92 -18.60 47.14
CA SER A 5 9.90 -17.72 46.54
C SER A 5 10.53 -16.66 45.63
N LEU A 6 11.68 -16.10 46.02
CA LEU A 6 12.40 -15.11 45.20
C LEU A 6 12.92 -15.73 43.90
N SER A 7 13.44 -16.96 43.98
CA SER A 7 13.90 -17.72 42.82
C SER A 7 12.76 -18.07 41.86
N LEU A 8 11.59 -18.47 42.35
CA LEU A 8 10.42 -18.74 41.50
C LEU A 8 9.93 -17.46 40.79
N CYS A 9 9.90 -16.33 41.50
CA CYS A 9 9.51 -15.04 40.91
C CYS A 9 10.48 -14.62 39.80
N LEU A 10 11.80 -14.75 40.01
CA LEU A 10 12.81 -14.43 39.00
C LEU A 10 12.66 -15.29 37.74
N VAL A 11 12.46 -16.60 37.90
CA VAL A 11 12.25 -17.51 36.75
C VAL A 11 10.95 -17.18 36.01
N SER A 12 9.87 -16.84 36.72
CA SER A 12 8.60 -16.44 36.12
C SER A 12 8.71 -15.13 35.33
N VAL A 13 9.45 -14.14 35.83
CA VAL A 13 9.67 -12.86 35.13
C VAL A 13 10.51 -13.08 33.86
N ILE A 14 11.57 -13.89 33.95
CA ILE A 14 12.40 -14.22 32.78
C ILE A 14 11.59 -14.97 31.72
N LEU A 15 10.76 -15.95 32.12
CA LEU A 15 9.92 -16.68 31.18
C LEU A 15 8.91 -15.78 30.46
N SER A 16 8.37 -14.75 31.14
CA SER A 16 7.45 -13.78 30.54
C SER A 16 8.10 -12.80 29.54
N LEU A 17 9.40 -12.49 29.71
CA LEU A 17 10.12 -11.64 28.75
C LEU A 17 10.49 -12.39 27.46
N VAL A 18 10.72 -13.71 27.53
CA VAL A 18 11.16 -14.52 26.39
C VAL A 18 9.99 -14.92 25.47
N THR A 19 8.75 -14.91 25.98
CA THR A 19 7.56 -15.32 25.20
C THR A 19 6.78 -14.15 24.60
N SER A 20 7.31 -12.92 24.62
CA SER A 20 6.68 -11.84 23.85
C SER A 20 6.68 -12.25 22.37
N PRO A 21 5.52 -12.55 21.75
CA PRO A 21 5.50 -12.81 20.32
C PRO A 21 6.07 -11.55 19.67
N VAL A 22 7.09 -11.72 18.84
CA VAL A 22 7.53 -10.66 17.93
C VAL A 22 6.39 -10.49 16.94
N THR A 23 5.37 -9.75 17.34
CA THR A 23 4.34 -9.28 16.43
C THR A 23 5.07 -8.37 15.47
N GLY A 24 5.32 -8.85 14.26
CA GLY A 24 5.82 -8.01 13.18
C GLY A 24 4.96 -6.76 13.12
N MET A 25 5.59 -5.60 12.95
CA MET A 25 4.87 -4.34 12.79
C MET A 25 4.04 -4.42 11.50
N CYS A 26 2.79 -4.88 11.63
CA CYS A 26 1.83 -4.88 10.54
C CYS A 26 1.00 -3.61 10.65
N LYS A 27 0.90 -2.89 9.54
CA LYS A 27 0.06 -1.70 9.46
C LYS A 27 -1.39 -2.13 9.30
N THR A 28 -2.29 -1.57 10.10
CA THR A 28 -3.72 -1.77 9.93
C THR A 28 -4.18 -1.18 8.60
N SER A 29 -4.79 -1.99 7.75
CA SER A 29 -5.44 -1.55 6.52
C SER A 29 -6.96 -1.54 6.72
N GLY A 30 -7.64 -0.58 6.10
CA GLY A 30 -9.10 -0.52 6.04
C GLY A 30 -9.69 -1.38 4.91
N VAL A 31 -8.85 -2.00 4.09
CA VAL A 31 -9.28 -2.75 2.90
C VAL A 31 -10.06 -3.99 3.29
N LYS A 32 -11.21 -4.16 2.65
CA LYS A 32 -12.06 -5.34 2.82
C LYS A 32 -12.42 -5.92 1.47
N LEU A 33 -12.47 -7.25 1.41
CA LEU A 33 -13.03 -8.00 0.29
C LEU A 33 -14.38 -8.58 0.73
N GLU A 34 -15.47 -7.98 0.30
CA GLU A 34 -16.84 -8.42 0.61
C GLU A 34 -17.59 -8.63 -0.70
N ASN A 35 -18.26 -9.77 -0.87
CA ASN A 35 -19.00 -10.11 -2.10
C ASN A 35 -18.16 -10.00 -3.39
N ASN A 36 -16.88 -10.35 -3.33
CA ASN A 36 -15.90 -10.20 -4.42
C ASN A 36 -15.57 -8.74 -4.78
N GLU A 37 -15.89 -7.78 -3.92
CA GLU A 37 -15.62 -6.36 -4.14
C GLU A 37 -14.64 -5.85 -3.08
N TYR A 38 -13.51 -5.29 -3.54
CA TYR A 38 -12.58 -4.57 -2.69
C TYR A 38 -13.12 -3.17 -2.38
N THR A 39 -13.14 -2.82 -1.10
CA THR A 39 -13.55 -1.51 -0.59
C THR A 39 -12.52 -0.97 0.39
N GLY A 40 -12.52 0.35 0.60
CA GLY A 40 -11.67 1.01 1.58
C GLY A 40 -10.19 1.12 1.19
N ILE A 41 -9.87 0.98 -0.11
CA ILE A 41 -8.50 1.17 -0.61
C ILE A 41 -8.16 2.65 -0.58
N VAL A 42 -7.02 3.00 -0.01
CA VAL A 42 -6.51 4.37 0.01
C VAL A 42 -5.22 4.47 -0.79
N VAL A 43 -5.24 5.30 -1.82
CA VAL A 43 -4.08 5.69 -2.63
C VAL A 43 -3.68 7.10 -2.21
N ALA A 44 -2.44 7.34 -1.83
CA ALA A 44 -1.97 8.67 -1.45
C ALA A 44 -0.82 9.14 -2.33
N ILE A 45 -0.97 10.34 -2.87
CA ILE A 45 0.09 11.03 -3.61
C ILE A 45 0.99 11.72 -2.58
N HIS A 46 2.31 11.60 -2.75
CA HIS A 46 3.29 12.24 -1.88
C HIS A 46 3.33 13.76 -2.10
N GLU A 47 3.62 14.53 -1.05
CA GLU A 47 3.65 16.01 -1.12
C GLU A 47 4.72 16.60 -2.04
N ASP A 48 5.77 15.82 -2.30
CA ASP A 48 6.88 16.16 -3.21
C ASP A 48 6.51 16.00 -4.70
N GLU A 49 5.39 15.33 -5.02
CA GLU A 49 4.92 15.23 -6.39
C GLU A 49 4.33 16.57 -6.83
N PRO A 50 4.76 17.13 -7.98
CA PRO A 50 4.16 18.35 -8.51
C PRO A 50 2.71 18.09 -8.92
N GLU A 51 1.87 19.13 -8.87
CA GLU A 51 0.48 19.02 -9.32
C GLU A 51 0.42 18.52 -10.76
N ASN A 52 -0.22 17.36 -10.94
CA ASN A 52 -0.48 16.77 -12.24
C ASN A 52 -1.84 16.05 -12.23
N LEU A 53 -2.79 16.55 -13.01
CA LEU A 53 -4.12 15.95 -13.10
C LEU A 53 -4.11 14.66 -13.92
N GLU A 54 -3.20 14.55 -14.89
CA GLU A 54 -3.02 13.32 -15.67
C GLU A 54 -2.58 12.19 -14.74
N LEU A 55 -1.87 12.48 -13.64
CA LEU A 55 -1.54 11.48 -12.63
C LEU A 55 -2.78 10.98 -11.90
N ILE A 56 -3.71 11.88 -11.54
CA ILE A 56 -4.98 11.48 -10.93
C ILE A 56 -5.76 10.58 -11.88
N ASP A 57 -5.82 10.95 -13.16
CA ASP A 57 -6.56 10.18 -14.16
C ASP A 57 -5.88 8.83 -14.45
N ALA A 58 -4.56 8.76 -14.52
CA ALA A 58 -3.82 7.50 -14.62
C ALA A 58 -4.05 6.59 -13.41
N ILE A 59 -4.09 7.14 -12.18
CA ILE A 59 -4.45 6.36 -10.98
C ILE A 59 -5.88 5.82 -11.13
N LYS A 60 -6.84 6.65 -11.55
CA LYS A 60 -8.22 6.19 -11.78
C LYS A 60 -8.27 5.09 -12.82
N GLU A 61 -7.59 5.26 -13.95
CA GLU A 61 -7.53 4.27 -15.04
C GLU A 61 -6.98 2.93 -14.55
N MET A 62 -5.95 2.93 -13.68
CA MET A 62 -5.43 1.69 -13.09
C MET A 62 -6.48 0.88 -12.31
N PHE A 63 -7.51 1.52 -11.74
CA PHE A 63 -8.61 0.83 -11.03
C PHE A 63 -9.89 0.68 -11.86
N ILE A 64 -10.11 1.55 -12.85
CA ILE A 64 -11.36 1.67 -13.61
C ILE A 64 -11.28 1.05 -15.00
N SER A 65 -10.12 1.10 -15.66
CA SER A 65 -9.93 0.64 -17.04
C SER A 65 -10.13 -0.88 -17.12
N ASP A 66 -11.20 -1.29 -17.80
CA ASP A 66 -11.52 -2.66 -18.25
C ASP A 66 -11.62 -3.79 -17.21
N ARG A 67 -12.13 -3.50 -16.01
CA ARG A 67 -12.35 -4.48 -14.93
C ARG A 67 -11.10 -5.36 -14.74
N PRO A 68 -10.05 -4.89 -14.06
CA PRO A 68 -8.98 -5.78 -13.64
C PRO A 68 -9.59 -6.81 -12.69
N THR A 69 -10.06 -7.92 -13.25
CA THR A 69 -10.61 -9.01 -12.48
C THR A 69 -9.40 -9.65 -11.84
N LEU A 70 -9.18 -9.29 -10.57
CA LEU A 70 -8.22 -10.03 -9.80
C LEU A 70 -8.82 -11.43 -9.66
N HIS A 71 -8.29 -12.38 -10.43
CA HIS A 71 -8.67 -13.78 -10.35
C HIS A 71 -8.09 -14.35 -9.05
N CYS A 72 -8.91 -14.35 -8.01
CA CYS A 72 -8.58 -15.01 -6.76
C CYS A 72 -9.41 -16.29 -6.67
N ASN A 73 -8.77 -17.46 -6.65
CA ASN A 73 -9.42 -18.75 -6.47
C ASN A 73 -10.59 -19.02 -7.44
N GLN A 74 -10.39 -18.76 -8.75
CA GLN A 74 -11.40 -18.93 -9.82
C GLN A 74 -12.64 -18.03 -9.70
N LYS A 75 -12.58 -16.96 -8.89
CA LYS A 75 -13.61 -15.92 -8.84
C LYS A 75 -13.02 -14.59 -9.28
N GLU A 76 -13.80 -13.89 -10.10
CA GLU A 76 -13.53 -12.51 -10.46
C GLU A 76 -13.80 -11.62 -9.25
N THR A 77 -12.84 -10.77 -8.90
CA THR A 77 -13.01 -9.73 -7.87
C THR A 77 -12.76 -8.36 -8.48
N TYR A 78 -13.40 -7.33 -7.93
CA TYR A 78 -13.44 -5.98 -8.51
C TYR A 78 -13.10 -4.93 -7.46
N PHE A 79 -12.64 -3.76 -7.90
CA PHE A 79 -12.51 -2.58 -7.04
C PHE A 79 -13.81 -1.80 -7.03
N LYS A 80 -14.43 -1.65 -5.86
CA LYS A 80 -15.69 -0.92 -5.67
C LYS A 80 -15.48 0.49 -5.15
N GLU A 81 -14.57 0.64 -4.20
CA GLU A 81 -14.29 1.93 -3.56
C GLU A 81 -12.79 2.11 -3.39
N VAL A 82 -12.28 3.18 -4.03
CA VAL A 82 -10.90 3.63 -3.93
C VAL A 82 -10.91 5.13 -3.63
N THR A 83 -10.21 5.52 -2.57
CA THR A 83 -10.02 6.93 -2.19
C THR A 83 -8.63 7.38 -2.61
N ILE A 84 -8.55 8.45 -3.41
CA ILE A 84 -7.28 9.09 -3.76
C ILE A 84 -7.08 10.31 -2.86
N LEU A 85 -6.04 10.28 -2.03
CA LEU A 85 -5.62 11.42 -1.21
C LEU A 85 -4.75 12.36 -2.03
N ILE A 86 -5.24 13.58 -2.20
CA ILE A 86 -4.53 14.68 -2.85
C ILE A 86 -3.63 15.38 -1.81
N PRO A 87 -2.38 15.73 -2.14
CA PRO A 87 -1.49 16.40 -1.20
C PRO A 87 -2.00 17.78 -0.82
N LEU A 88 -1.75 18.21 0.42
CA LEU A 88 -2.07 19.56 0.87
C LEU A 88 -1.22 20.63 0.17
N SER A 89 -0.10 20.26 -0.43
CA SER A 89 0.75 21.13 -1.24
C SER A 89 0.09 21.52 -2.58
N TRP A 90 -0.93 20.78 -3.03
CA TRP A 90 -1.64 21.07 -4.27
C TRP A 90 -2.75 22.11 -4.03
N PRO A 91 -3.03 23.00 -5.00
CA PRO A 91 -4.16 23.92 -4.91
C PRO A 91 -5.50 23.18 -4.77
N ASP A 92 -6.39 23.70 -3.93
CA ASP A 92 -7.73 23.15 -3.77
C ASP A 92 -8.57 23.33 -5.04
N ARG A 93 -9.48 22.37 -5.29
CA ARG A 93 -10.33 22.33 -6.49
C ARG A 93 -11.74 21.87 -6.13
N PRO A 94 -12.78 22.35 -6.85
CA PRO A 94 -14.16 21.94 -6.60
C PRO A 94 -14.43 20.43 -6.72
N SER A 95 -13.57 19.70 -7.44
CA SER A 95 -13.66 18.24 -7.58
C SER A 95 -13.13 17.47 -6.37
N TYR A 96 -12.39 18.13 -5.47
CA TYR A 96 -11.85 17.51 -4.28
C TYR A 96 -12.87 17.53 -3.15
N THR A 97 -12.82 16.50 -2.32
CA THR A 97 -13.72 16.35 -1.17
C THR A 97 -12.89 16.03 0.06
N ALA A 98 -13.47 16.25 1.24
CA ALA A 98 -12.79 15.93 2.49
C ALA A 98 -12.46 14.42 2.53
N PRO A 99 -11.24 14.04 2.93
CA PRO A 99 -10.76 12.65 2.87
C PRO A 99 -11.44 11.71 3.89
N GLY A 100 -12.41 12.20 4.67
CA GLY A 100 -13.04 11.44 5.74
C GLY A 100 -12.01 10.98 6.77
N ASN A 101 -11.85 9.66 6.91
CA ASN A 101 -10.90 9.04 7.84
C ASN A 101 -9.57 8.64 7.17
N ALA A 102 -9.44 8.79 5.85
CA ALA A 102 -8.24 8.41 5.12
C ALA A 102 -7.09 9.37 5.45
N ARG A 103 -5.89 8.81 5.67
CA ARG A 103 -4.66 9.54 6.03
C ARG A 103 -3.50 8.99 5.22
N PHE A 104 -2.50 9.84 4.97
CA PHE A 104 -1.30 9.46 4.22
C PHE A 104 -0.57 8.28 4.88
N GLU A 105 -0.37 8.32 6.19
CA GLU A 105 0.29 7.26 6.96
C GLU A 105 -0.51 5.95 6.94
N GLY A 106 -1.82 6.05 6.70
CA GLY A 106 -2.77 4.95 6.59
C GLY A 106 -2.90 4.35 5.19
N ALA A 107 -2.34 4.97 4.15
CA ALA A 107 -2.58 4.59 2.75
C ALA A 107 -1.99 3.23 2.36
N ASP A 108 -2.75 2.44 1.61
CA ASP A 108 -2.35 1.10 1.13
C ASP A 108 -1.40 1.19 -0.07
N ILE A 109 -1.53 2.27 -0.84
CA ILE A 109 -0.74 2.55 -2.03
C ILE A 109 -0.20 3.97 -1.91
N LEU A 110 1.12 4.12 -2.06
CA LEU A 110 1.79 5.41 -2.11
C LEU A 110 2.25 5.69 -3.54
N VAL A 111 1.96 6.88 -4.02
CA VAL A 111 2.43 7.40 -5.31
C VAL A 111 3.44 8.49 -5.03
N GLY A 112 4.68 8.30 -5.47
CA GLY A 112 5.73 9.29 -5.23
C GLY A 112 7.05 8.98 -5.91
N ALA A 113 8.06 9.79 -5.57
CA ALA A 113 9.39 9.70 -6.16
C ALA A 113 9.97 8.27 -6.07
N TYR A 114 10.75 7.91 -7.09
CA TYR A 114 11.47 6.64 -7.08
C TYR A 114 12.47 6.60 -5.93
N ASN A 115 12.76 5.39 -5.45
CA ASN A 115 13.81 5.18 -4.47
C ASN A 115 15.09 4.73 -5.20
N PRO A 116 16.18 5.51 -5.20
CA PRO A 116 17.43 5.13 -5.88
C PRO A 116 18.02 3.80 -5.42
N ARG A 117 17.69 3.35 -4.20
CA ARG A 117 18.12 2.05 -3.67
C ARG A 117 17.43 0.88 -4.37
N PHE A 118 16.18 1.05 -4.79
CA PHE A 118 15.38 0.00 -5.43
C PHE A 118 15.34 0.17 -6.96
N SER A 119 15.62 1.37 -7.46
CA SER A 119 15.60 1.71 -8.88
C SER A 119 16.84 2.54 -9.25
N PRO A 120 18.02 1.90 -9.34
CA PRO A 120 19.28 2.61 -9.60
C PRO A 120 19.35 3.22 -11.00
N GLY A 121 18.53 2.77 -11.94
CA GLY A 121 18.43 3.33 -13.30
C GLY A 121 17.66 4.65 -13.40
N GLY A 122 17.16 5.18 -12.27
CA GLY A 122 16.42 6.45 -12.23
C GLY A 122 14.90 6.27 -12.28
N ALA A 123 14.19 7.41 -12.36
CA ALA A 123 12.73 7.46 -12.34
C ALA A 123 12.09 6.69 -13.49
N ASP A 124 12.68 6.77 -14.69
CA ASP A 124 12.13 6.15 -15.91
C ASP A 124 12.30 4.63 -15.96
N SER A 125 13.07 4.06 -15.04
CA SER A 125 13.22 2.60 -14.88
C SER A 125 12.63 2.10 -13.56
N ALA A 126 11.91 2.95 -12.83
CA ALA A 126 11.46 2.64 -11.47
C ALA A 126 10.17 1.83 -11.47
N THR A 127 10.32 0.50 -11.40
CA THR A 127 9.21 -0.43 -11.30
C THR A 127 8.53 -0.36 -9.92
N PRO A 128 7.23 -0.67 -9.84
CA PRO A 128 6.50 -0.70 -8.57
C PRO A 128 7.08 -1.75 -7.61
N TYR A 129 6.96 -1.50 -6.31
CA TYR A 129 7.42 -2.44 -5.29
C TYR A 129 6.52 -2.42 -4.05
N THR A 130 6.52 -3.53 -3.32
CA THR A 130 5.77 -3.66 -2.07
C THR A 130 6.73 -3.58 -0.89
N LYS A 131 6.46 -2.70 0.08
CA LYS A 131 7.23 -2.64 1.32
C LYS A 131 6.67 -3.62 2.34
N GLN A 132 7.41 -4.69 2.61
CA GLN A 132 7.02 -5.75 3.54
C GLN A 132 8.17 -6.09 4.50
N PHE A 133 7.82 -6.34 5.76
CA PHE A 133 8.76 -6.83 6.79
C PHE A 133 8.34 -8.18 7.40
N ALA A 134 7.07 -8.56 7.27
CA ALA A 134 6.49 -9.70 7.96
C ALA A 134 6.70 -11.06 7.26
N GLY A 135 7.24 -11.06 6.03
CA GLY A 135 7.48 -12.27 5.26
C GLY A 135 6.31 -12.66 4.35
N CYS A 136 6.43 -13.79 3.66
CA CYS A 136 5.43 -14.25 2.68
C CYS A 136 4.11 -14.61 3.36
N GLY A 137 2.99 -14.24 2.72
CA GLY A 137 1.64 -14.53 3.21
C GLY A 137 1.12 -13.53 4.25
N GLU A 138 2.00 -12.69 4.80
CA GLU A 138 1.63 -11.62 5.72
C GLU A 138 1.33 -10.32 4.96
N GLN A 139 0.49 -9.49 5.56
CA GLN A 139 0.11 -8.22 4.95
C GLN A 139 1.32 -7.26 4.91
N SER A 140 1.55 -6.67 3.74
CA SER A 140 2.56 -5.63 3.55
C SER A 140 2.17 -4.30 4.20
N LEU A 141 3.13 -3.37 4.28
CA LEU A 141 2.85 -2.02 4.77
C LEU A 141 2.16 -1.15 3.72
N TYR A 142 2.65 -1.18 2.48
CA TYR A 142 2.07 -0.48 1.34
C TYR A 142 2.73 -0.94 0.04
N ILE A 143 2.04 -0.68 -1.07
CA ILE A 143 2.61 -0.71 -2.42
C ILE A 143 3.11 0.69 -2.75
N HIS A 144 4.30 0.81 -3.35
CA HIS A 144 4.86 2.05 -3.84
C HIS A 144 4.83 2.05 -5.36
N LEU A 145 4.16 3.05 -5.93
CA LEU A 145 4.11 3.32 -7.35
C LEU A 145 4.85 4.64 -7.61
N THR A 146 5.51 4.76 -8.76
CA THR A 146 6.08 6.03 -9.19
C THR A 146 5.14 6.73 -10.15
N SER A 147 5.16 8.07 -10.17
CA SER A 147 4.40 8.83 -11.15
C SER A 147 4.81 8.50 -12.57
N SER A 148 6.12 8.26 -12.81
CA SER A 148 6.62 7.83 -14.13
C SER A 148 6.06 6.47 -14.55
N PHE A 149 5.94 5.52 -13.61
CA PHE A 149 5.30 4.23 -13.85
C PHE A 149 3.84 4.38 -14.29
N LEU A 150 3.07 5.20 -13.58
CA LEU A 150 1.64 5.41 -13.88
C LEU A 150 1.42 6.16 -15.20
N LEU A 151 2.22 7.18 -15.47
CA LEU A 151 2.07 8.06 -16.63
C LEU A 151 2.65 7.47 -17.94
N ASN A 152 3.52 6.46 -17.86
CA ASN A 152 4.18 5.85 -19.01
C ASN A 152 3.96 4.33 -19.03
N ALA A 153 2.71 3.88 -18.82
CA ALA A 153 2.38 2.46 -18.70
C ALA A 153 2.93 1.61 -19.86
N ASP A 154 2.87 2.12 -21.10
CA ASP A 154 3.37 1.50 -22.33
C ASP A 154 4.85 1.10 -22.25
N ARG A 155 5.67 1.88 -21.55
CA ARG A 155 7.10 1.59 -21.33
C ARG A 155 7.33 0.45 -20.35
N PHE A 156 6.42 0.30 -19.39
CA PHE A 156 6.54 -0.69 -18.31
C PHE A 156 5.79 -1.99 -18.60
N THR A 157 4.83 -2.01 -19.52
CA THR A 157 4.09 -3.22 -19.93
C THR A 157 5.01 -4.40 -20.28
N PRO A 158 6.14 -4.24 -21.00
CA PRO A 158 7.05 -5.36 -21.28
C PRO A 158 7.71 -5.98 -20.02
N ILE A 159 7.71 -5.26 -18.89
CA ILE A 159 8.37 -5.64 -17.64
C ILE A 159 7.35 -6.21 -16.64
N VAL A 160 6.22 -5.52 -16.44
CA VAL A 160 5.23 -5.87 -15.41
C VAL A 160 3.97 -6.54 -15.95
N GLY A 161 3.84 -6.62 -17.28
CA GLY A 161 2.62 -7.07 -17.95
C GLY A 161 1.59 -5.95 -18.09
N ASP A 162 0.46 -6.28 -18.71
CA ASP A 162 -0.67 -5.36 -18.82
C ASP A 162 -1.47 -5.31 -17.51
N TYR A 163 -2.30 -4.27 -17.35
CA TYR A 163 -3.24 -4.14 -16.24
C TYR A 163 -4.40 -5.14 -16.37
N GLY A 164 -4.11 -6.43 -16.24
CA GLY A 164 -5.13 -7.46 -16.10
C GLY A 164 -5.88 -7.84 -17.39
N GLU A 165 -5.26 -7.73 -18.56
CA GLU A 165 -5.82 -8.35 -19.78
C GLU A 165 -5.60 -9.88 -19.83
N LYS A 166 -6.52 -10.53 -20.55
CA LYS A 166 -6.81 -11.98 -20.61
C LYS A 166 -5.71 -12.86 -21.20
#